data_AF-A0A536D1I5-F1
#
_entry.id   AF-A0A536D1I5-F1
#
_cell.length_a   1.000
_cell.length_b   1.000
_cell.length_c   1.000
_cell.angle_alpha   90.00
_cell.angle_beta   90.00
_cell.angle_gamma   90.00
#
_symmetry.space_group_name_H-M   'P 1'
#
loop_
_entity.id
_entity.type
_entity.pdbx_description
1 polymer ?
#
loop_
_entity_poly.entity_id
_entity_poly.type
_entity_poly.pdbx_seq_one_letter_code
_entity_poly.pdbx_strand_id
1 'polypeptide(L)'
;MARALRTNPRQILRSWYVLFFQVPWLPEWALRRPGTLRGALRTVRPGALRDEDVVAHERAFAIPGVATAALNYYRAAFREGLRGGGTGGGRVITAPTLLIWGDDDVALGRELAEGMERYFSGPFAVRHIPDCGHWVPEERPDLVNKWLLEFLS
;
A
#
# COMPACT_ATOMS: atom_id res chain seq x y z
N MET A 1 6.45 -9.16 1.15
CA MET A 1 6.17 -8.80 -0.25
C MET A 1 6.96 -9.63 -1.28
N ALA A 2 8.29 -9.54 -1.36
CA ALA A 2 9.08 -10.23 -2.40
C ALA A 2 8.84 -11.76 -2.53
N ARG A 3 8.70 -12.47 -1.39
CA ARG A 3 8.31 -13.90 -1.39
C ARG A 3 6.92 -14.10 -1.96
N ALA A 4 5.93 -13.33 -1.49
CA ALA A 4 4.54 -13.43 -1.96
C ALA A 4 4.41 -13.11 -3.46
N LEU A 5 5.18 -12.15 -3.98
CA LEU A 5 5.25 -11.87 -5.42
C LEU A 5 5.87 -13.00 -6.25
N ARG A 6 6.51 -14.00 -5.63
CA ARG A 6 7.08 -15.18 -6.31
C ARG A 6 6.22 -16.44 -6.11
N THR A 7 5.45 -16.50 -5.03
CA THR A 7 4.76 -17.74 -4.60
C THR A 7 3.24 -17.62 -4.49
N ASN A 8 2.68 -16.40 -4.52
CA ASN A 8 1.24 -16.18 -4.40
C ASN A 8 0.66 -15.64 -5.73
N PRO A 9 -0.03 -16.47 -6.52
CA PRO A 9 -0.58 -16.07 -7.81
C PRO A 9 -1.65 -14.98 -7.69
N ARG A 10 -2.43 -14.93 -6.60
CA ARG A 10 -3.41 -13.87 -6.37
C ARG A 10 -2.73 -12.53 -6.16
N GLN A 11 -1.65 -12.49 -5.38
CA GLN A 11 -0.88 -11.26 -5.18
C GLN A 11 -0.14 -10.82 -6.45
N ILE A 12 0.35 -11.76 -7.27
CA ILE A 12 0.97 -11.44 -8.57
C ILE A 12 -0.05 -10.73 -9.48
N LEU A 13 -1.26 -11.28 -9.60
CA LEU A 13 -2.33 -10.67 -10.39
C LEU A 13 -2.69 -9.27 -9.87
N ARG A 14 -2.82 -9.11 -8.54
CA ARG A 14 -3.07 -7.79 -7.92
C ARG A 14 -1.95 -6.79 -8.18
N SER A 15 -0.73 -7.25 -8.46
CA SER A 15 0.46 -6.41 -8.64
C SER A 15 0.80 -6.11 -10.10
N TRP A 16 -0.11 -6.38 -11.05
CA TRP A 16 0.11 -6.12 -12.49
C TRP A 16 0.53 -4.67 -12.78
N TYR A 17 0.00 -3.72 -12.00
CA TYR A 17 0.25 -2.29 -12.15
C TYR A 17 1.74 -1.94 -11.99
N VAL A 18 2.50 -2.75 -11.25
CA VAL A 18 3.96 -2.55 -11.08
C VAL A 18 4.68 -2.69 -12.43
N LEU A 19 4.23 -3.59 -13.30
CA LEU A 19 4.77 -3.76 -14.66
C LEU A 19 4.36 -2.59 -15.55
N PHE A 20 3.10 -2.16 -15.48
CA PHE A 20 2.62 -0.98 -16.20
C PHE A 20 3.45 0.27 -15.85
N PHE A 21 3.82 0.46 -14.59
CA PHE A 21 4.64 1.57 -14.13
C PHE A 21 6.09 1.56 -14.68
N GLN A 22 6.56 0.47 -15.27
CA GLN A 22 7.87 0.42 -15.93
C GLN A 22 7.87 1.05 -17.33
N VAL A 23 6.69 1.24 -17.94
CA VAL A 23 6.59 1.84 -19.28
C VAL A 23 7.02 3.32 -19.21
N PRO A 24 7.97 3.77 -20.06
CA PRO A 24 8.39 5.16 -20.08
C PRO A 24 7.24 6.11 -20.47
N TRP A 25 7.09 7.21 -19.74
CA TRP A 25 6.20 8.35 -20.00
C TRP A 25 4.69 8.08 -19.94
N LEU A 26 4.21 6.89 -20.31
CA LEU A 26 2.79 6.57 -20.39
C LEU A 26 2.08 6.64 -19.02
N PRO A 27 2.60 6.06 -17.92
CA PRO A 27 1.98 6.17 -16.61
C PRO A 27 2.01 7.61 -16.08
N GLU A 28 3.09 8.36 -16.31
CA GLU A 28 3.16 9.78 -15.95
C GLU A 28 2.09 10.60 -16.68
N TRP A 29 1.92 10.36 -17.97
CA TRP A 29 0.91 11.04 -18.78
C TRP A 29 -0.50 10.71 -18.30
N ALA A 30 -0.77 9.45 -17.95
CA ALA A 30 -2.07 9.02 -17.45
C ALA A 30 -2.38 9.66 -16.10
N LEU A 31 -1.46 9.60 -15.13
CA LEU A 31 -1.68 10.10 -13.76
C LEU A 31 -1.83 11.63 -13.68
N ARG A 32 -1.39 12.37 -14.69
CA ARG A 32 -1.60 13.83 -14.78
C ARG A 32 -2.98 14.22 -15.31
N ARG A 33 -3.75 13.28 -15.85
CA ARG A 33 -5.08 13.56 -16.39
C ARG A 33 -6.14 13.58 -15.29
N PRO A 34 -7.07 14.55 -15.27
CA PRO A 34 -8.19 14.52 -14.35
C PRO A 34 -8.98 13.21 -14.45
N GLY A 35 -9.40 12.67 -13.31
CA GLY A 35 -10.20 11.44 -13.23
C GLY A 35 -9.41 10.14 -13.21
N THR A 36 -8.12 10.11 -13.58
CA THR A 36 -7.36 8.85 -13.61
C THR A 36 -7.01 8.32 -12.22
N LEU A 37 -6.84 9.20 -11.23
CA LEU A 37 -6.58 8.80 -9.86
C LEU A 37 -7.81 8.25 -9.12
N ARG A 38 -9.03 8.57 -9.57
CA ARG A 38 -10.27 8.08 -8.92
C ARG A 38 -10.33 6.56 -8.79
N GLY A 39 -9.82 5.84 -9.78
CA GLY A 39 -9.75 4.38 -9.72
C GLY A 39 -8.73 3.89 -8.70
N ALA A 40 -7.59 4.56 -8.58
CA ALA A 40 -6.52 4.21 -7.64
C ALA A 40 -6.87 4.59 -6.18
N LEU A 41 -7.61 5.69 -6.00
CA LEU A 41 -8.08 6.20 -4.71
C LEU A 41 -9.43 5.63 -4.29
N ARG A 42 -9.90 4.57 -4.97
CA ARG A 42 -11.17 3.93 -4.63
C ARG A 42 -11.09 3.29 -3.24
N THR A 43 -12.12 3.54 -2.43
CA THR A 43 -12.33 2.92 -1.13
C THR A 43 -13.37 1.80 -1.22
N VAL A 44 -13.34 0.86 -0.27
CA VAL A 44 -14.40 -0.15 -0.12
C VAL A 44 -15.64 0.51 0.48
N ARG A 45 -15.46 1.36 1.48
CA ARG A 45 -16.52 2.15 2.10
C ARG A 45 -16.85 3.40 1.28
N PRO A 46 -18.09 3.56 0.78
CA PRO A 46 -18.49 4.79 0.08
C PRO A 46 -18.39 6.01 1.01
N GLY A 47 -17.87 7.12 0.47
CA GLY A 47 -17.73 8.38 1.21
C GLY A 47 -16.60 8.41 2.24
N ALA A 48 -15.79 7.35 2.35
CA ALA A 48 -14.59 7.36 3.19
C ALA A 48 -13.56 8.39 2.73
N LEU A 49 -13.38 8.51 1.41
CA LEU A 49 -12.59 9.58 0.80
C LEU A 49 -13.54 10.56 0.13
N ARG A 50 -13.44 11.85 0.47
CA ARG A 50 -14.32 12.88 -0.09
C ARG A 50 -13.83 13.26 -1.49
N ASP A 51 -14.74 13.74 -2.33
CA ASP A 51 -14.39 14.21 -3.68
C ASP A 51 -13.34 15.33 -3.67
N GLU A 52 -13.40 16.21 -2.66
CA GLU A 52 -12.42 17.28 -2.46
C GLU A 52 -11.01 16.73 -2.23
N ASP A 53 -10.89 15.64 -1.46
CA ASP A 53 -9.62 15.00 -1.18
C ASP A 53 -9.08 14.34 -2.46
N VAL A 54 -9.93 13.70 -3.26
CA VAL A 54 -9.54 13.14 -4.56
C VAL A 54 -9.03 14.24 -5.50
N VAL A 55 -9.75 15.36 -5.60
CA VAL A 55 -9.33 16.50 -6.43
C VAL A 55 -8.01 17.09 -5.93
N ALA A 56 -7.78 17.14 -4.62
CA ALA A 56 -6.50 17.57 -4.06
C ALA A 56 -5.34 16.66 -4.50
N HIS A 57 -5.54 15.33 -4.49
CA HIS A 57 -4.56 14.38 -5.00
C HIS A 57 -4.31 14.56 -6.51
N GLU A 58 -5.36 14.73 -7.32
CA GLU A 58 -5.23 15.00 -8.76
C GLU A 58 -4.42 16.25 -9.04
N ARG A 59 -4.66 17.34 -8.28
CA ARG A 59 -3.87 18.56 -8.38
C ARG A 59 -2.41 18.33 -8.01
N ALA A 60 -2.13 17.55 -6.97
CA ALA A 60 -0.77 17.23 -6.57
C ALA A 60 -0.03 16.44 -7.67
N PHE A 61 -0.67 15.43 -8.27
CA PHE A 61 -0.07 14.64 -9.36
C PHE A 61 0.09 15.41 -10.68
N ALA A 62 -0.69 16.48 -10.88
CA ALA A 62 -0.52 17.39 -12.01
C ALA A 62 0.76 18.25 -11.91
N ILE A 63 1.32 18.44 -10.71
CA ILE A 63 2.57 19.19 -10.53
C ILE A 63 3.71 18.47 -11.28
N PRO A 64 4.49 19.18 -12.13
CA PRO A 64 5.60 18.59 -12.85
C PRO A 64 6.57 17.82 -11.93
N GLY A 65 6.85 16.57 -12.28
CA GLY A 65 7.77 15.70 -11.53
C GLY A 65 7.12 14.83 -10.44
N VAL A 66 5.94 15.19 -9.91
CA VAL A 66 5.31 14.43 -8.81
C VAL A 66 4.92 13.01 -9.26
N ALA A 67 4.21 12.88 -10.39
CA ALA A 67 3.85 11.56 -10.92
C ALA A 67 5.09 10.69 -11.18
N THR A 68 6.16 11.28 -11.73
CA THR A 68 7.42 10.58 -11.98
C THR A 68 8.06 10.11 -10.67
N ALA A 69 8.09 10.96 -9.64
CA ALA A 69 8.64 10.62 -8.33
C ALA A 69 7.87 9.46 -7.68
N ALA A 70 6.53 9.50 -7.71
CA ALA A 70 5.68 8.43 -7.19
C ALA A 70 5.93 7.09 -7.90
N LEU A 71 6.01 7.11 -9.24
CA LEU A 71 6.27 5.91 -10.05
C LEU A 71 7.68 5.36 -9.86
N ASN A 72 8.66 6.23 -9.60
CA ASN A 72 10.05 5.81 -9.42
C ASN A 72 10.25 4.90 -8.20
N TYR A 73 9.39 4.97 -7.18
CA TYR A 73 9.37 4.00 -6.08
C TYR A 73 9.15 2.57 -6.59
N TYR A 74 8.13 2.37 -7.44
CA TYR A 74 7.84 1.07 -8.04
C TYR A 74 8.93 0.61 -9.01
N ARG A 75 9.51 1.52 -9.80
CA ARG A 75 10.63 1.22 -10.69
C ARG A 75 11.90 0.84 -9.93
N ALA A 76 12.15 1.46 -8.78
CA ALA A 76 13.24 1.07 -7.90
C ALA A 76 12.99 -0.32 -7.31
N ALA A 77 11.82 -0.55 -6.71
CA ALA A 77 11.45 -1.83 -6.12
C ALA A 77 11.52 -2.99 -7.13
N PHE A 78 11.07 -2.77 -8.37
CA PHE A 78 11.17 -3.77 -9.44
C PHE A 78 12.64 -4.09 -9.78
N ARG A 79 13.50 -3.07 -9.95
CA ARG A 79 14.93 -3.25 -10.21
C ARG A 79 15.66 -3.93 -9.06
N GLU A 80 15.34 -3.60 -7.81
CA GLU A 80 15.91 -4.27 -6.63
C GLU A 80 15.47 -5.73 -6.54
N GLY A 81 14.19 -6.01 -6.81
CA GLY A 81 13.68 -7.38 -6.89
C GLY A 81 14.40 -8.23 -7.94
N LEU A 82 14.66 -7.68 -9.13
CA LEU A 82 15.44 -8.35 -10.20
C LEU A 82 16.88 -8.63 -9.79
N ARG A 83 17.48 -7.74 -9.00
CA ARG A 83 18.86 -7.90 -8.49
C ARG A 83 18.97 -8.91 -7.35
N GLY A 84 17.88 -9.59 -6.98
CA GLY A 84 17.84 -10.47 -5.81
C GLY A 84 17.93 -9.71 -4.48
N GLY A 85 17.72 -8.39 -4.51
CA GLY A 85 17.77 -7.49 -3.35
C GLY A 85 16.55 -7.68 -2.46
N GLY A 86 16.48 -8.80 -1.76
CA GLY A 86 15.65 -8.93 -0.57
C GLY A 86 16.40 -8.31 0.61
N THR A 87 16.25 -7.00 0.84
CA THR A 87 16.81 -6.36 2.03
C THR A 87 16.02 -6.85 3.25
N GLY A 88 16.62 -7.71 4.05
CA GLY A 88 16.06 -8.11 5.34
C GLY A 88 16.20 -9.58 5.73
N GLY A 89 17.09 -10.35 5.08
CA GLY A 89 17.47 -11.66 5.62
C GLY A 89 18.16 -11.51 6.98
N GLY A 90 17.40 -11.66 8.07
CA GLY A 90 17.94 -11.94 9.41
C GLY A 90 17.80 -10.86 10.47
N ARG A 91 17.29 -9.66 10.18
CA ARG A 91 17.02 -8.66 11.23
C ARG A 91 15.60 -8.83 11.77
N VAL A 92 15.52 -9.41 12.95
CA VAL A 92 14.28 -9.56 13.70
C VAL A 92 13.96 -8.23 14.40
N ILE A 93 12.73 -7.75 14.27
CA ILE A 93 12.27 -6.49 14.86
C ILE A 93 11.99 -6.71 16.36
N THR A 94 12.73 -5.99 17.21
CA THR A 94 12.62 -6.09 18.68
C THR A 94 11.67 -5.05 19.28
N ALA A 95 11.36 -3.98 18.56
CA ALA A 95 10.46 -2.94 19.04
C ALA A 95 9.01 -3.46 19.09
N PRO A 96 8.20 -3.06 20.10
CA PRO A 96 6.76 -3.27 20.06
C PRO A 96 6.20 -2.79 18.72
N THR A 97 5.37 -3.60 18.09
CA THR A 97 4.82 -3.30 16.76
C THR A 97 3.33 -3.63 16.70
N LEU A 98 2.55 -2.67 16.21
CA LEU A 98 1.15 -2.84 15.86
C LEU A 98 0.98 -2.75 14.34
N LEU A 99 0.41 -3.78 13.72
CA LEU A 99 -0.02 -3.78 12.33
C LEU A 99 -1.54 -3.63 12.27
N ILE A 100 -2.03 -2.63 11.53
CA ILE A 100 -3.46 -2.44 11.26
C ILE A 100 -3.70 -2.75 9.78
N TRP A 101 -4.65 -3.63 9.46
CA TRP A 101 -4.84 -4.18 8.11
C TRP A 101 -6.32 -4.16 7.68
N GLY A 102 -6.60 -3.69 6.46
CA GLY A 102 -7.93 -3.80 5.84
C GLY A 102 -8.07 -5.11 5.07
N ASP A 103 -9.10 -5.90 5.38
CA ASP A 103 -9.23 -7.27 4.83
C ASP A 103 -9.66 -7.29 3.35
N ASP A 104 -10.26 -6.20 2.85
CA ASP A 104 -10.77 -6.07 1.48
C ASP A 104 -9.86 -5.23 0.58
N ASP A 105 -8.59 -5.11 0.93
CA ASP A 105 -7.60 -4.40 0.13
C ASP A 105 -7.37 -5.09 -1.23
N VAL A 106 -7.59 -4.31 -2.29
CA VAL A 106 -7.49 -4.73 -3.70
C VAL A 106 -6.04 -4.87 -4.18
N ALA A 107 -5.10 -4.17 -3.54
CA ALA A 107 -3.69 -4.14 -3.89
C ALA A 107 -2.87 -5.10 -3.01
N LEU A 108 -3.16 -5.19 -1.71
CA LEU A 108 -2.44 -6.03 -0.74
C LEU A 108 -3.39 -7.01 -0.07
N GLY A 109 -3.32 -8.28 -0.46
CA GLY A 109 -4.21 -9.29 0.13
C GLY A 109 -3.96 -9.53 1.62
N ARG A 110 -5.03 -9.84 2.37
CA ARG A 110 -5.01 -10.26 3.78
C ARG A 110 -3.93 -11.29 4.10
N GLU A 111 -3.67 -12.21 3.17
CA GLU A 111 -2.65 -13.25 3.30
C GLU A 111 -1.21 -12.72 3.46
N LEU A 112 -0.98 -11.43 3.18
CA LEU A 112 0.31 -10.77 3.41
C LEU A 112 0.55 -10.41 4.89
N ALA A 113 -0.51 -10.24 5.67
CA ALA A 113 -0.43 -10.00 7.11
C ALA A 113 -0.25 -11.30 7.92
N GLU A 114 -0.60 -12.44 7.32
CA GLU A 114 -0.50 -13.76 7.96
C GLU A 114 0.97 -14.22 8.06
N GLY A 115 1.35 -14.77 9.21
CA GLY A 115 2.70 -15.29 9.43
C GLY A 115 3.78 -14.21 9.55
N MET A 116 3.40 -12.94 9.75
CA MET A 116 4.32 -11.82 9.91
C MET A 116 5.08 -11.87 11.24
N GLU A 117 4.53 -12.51 12.27
CA GLU A 117 5.11 -12.67 13.60
C GLU A 117 6.54 -13.24 13.56
N ARG A 118 6.86 -14.06 12.56
CA ARG A 118 8.22 -14.61 12.36
C ARG A 118 9.31 -13.56 12.14
N TYR A 119 8.94 -12.33 11.83
CA TYR A 119 9.86 -11.21 11.63
C TYR A 119 10.07 -10.38 12.91
N PHE A 120 9.37 -10.71 14.00
CA PHE A 120 9.38 -9.95 15.25
C PHE A 120 9.85 -10.83 16.42
N SER A 121 10.65 -10.27 17.29
CA SER A 121 11.04 -10.83 18.60
C SER A 121 10.50 -9.98 19.74
N GLY A 122 10.11 -8.73 19.47
CA GLY A 122 9.33 -7.90 20.38
C GLY A 122 7.84 -8.19 20.31
N PRO A 123 7.03 -7.56 21.18
CA PRO A 123 5.58 -7.65 21.13
C PRO A 123 5.05 -7.27 19.74
N PHE A 124 4.27 -8.17 19.13
CA PHE A 124 3.67 -7.95 17.82
C PHE A 124 2.18 -8.23 17.90
N ALA A 125 1.38 -7.27 17.45
CA ALA A 125 -0.07 -7.42 17.36
C ALA A 125 -0.56 -7.04 15.95
N VAL A 126 -1.55 -7.78 15.47
CA VAL A 126 -2.25 -7.49 14.21
C VAL A 126 -3.71 -7.19 14.51
N ARG A 127 -4.23 -6.09 13.95
CA ARG A 127 -5.64 -5.71 13.99
C ARG A 127 -6.19 -5.71 12.57
N HIS A 128 -7.01 -6.71 12.28
CA HIS A 128 -7.74 -6.80 11.02
C HIS A 128 -9.03 -5.99 11.10
N ILE A 129 -9.36 -5.30 10.01
CA ILE A 129 -10.61 -4.55 9.86
C ILE A 129 -11.40 -5.13 8.69
N PRO A 130 -12.53 -5.82 8.94
CA PRO A 130 -13.44 -6.24 7.88
C PRO A 130 -14.12 -5.02 7.24
N ASP A 131 -14.53 -5.16 5.97
CA ASP A 131 -15.19 -4.12 5.18
C ASP A 131 -14.33 -2.86 5.05
N CYS A 132 -13.01 -3.05 4.89
CA CYS A 132 -12.02 -1.99 4.80
C CYS A 132 -10.98 -2.31 3.73
N GLY A 133 -10.75 -1.37 2.82
CA GLY A 133 -9.80 -1.50 1.72
C GLY A 133 -8.40 -0.98 2.03
N HIS A 134 -7.77 -0.45 0.98
CA HIS A 134 -6.36 -0.01 0.99
C HIS A 134 -6.12 1.23 1.84
N TRP A 135 -7.09 2.15 1.88
CA TRP A 135 -6.96 3.46 2.51
C TRP A 135 -7.45 3.41 3.96
N VAL A 136 -6.88 2.51 4.76
CA VAL A 136 -7.36 2.17 6.12
C VAL A 136 -7.63 3.40 7.02
N PRO A 137 -6.75 4.42 7.08
CA PRO A 137 -7.01 5.62 7.89
C PRO A 137 -8.22 6.43 7.41
N GLU A 138 -8.48 6.47 6.11
CA GLU A 138 -9.62 7.20 5.53
C GLU A 138 -10.93 6.39 5.69
N GLU A 139 -10.85 5.06 5.57
CA GLU A 139 -12.03 4.20 5.65
C GLU A 139 -12.54 3.98 7.08
N ARG A 140 -11.62 3.85 8.04
CA ARG A 140 -11.92 3.52 9.44
C ARG A 140 -11.12 4.38 10.44
N PRO A 141 -11.18 5.72 10.34
CA PRO A 141 -10.37 6.64 11.15
C PRO A 141 -10.58 6.41 12.65
N ASP A 142 -11.82 6.17 13.09
CA ASP A 142 -12.13 5.96 14.52
C ASP A 142 -11.40 4.75 15.11
N LEU A 143 -11.33 3.64 14.36
CA LEU A 143 -10.63 2.43 14.80
C LEU A 143 -9.11 2.63 14.77
N VAL A 144 -8.60 3.23 13.69
CA VAL A 144 -7.17 3.50 13.54
C VAL A 144 -6.68 4.40 14.67
N ASN A 145 -7.37 5.52 14.92
CA ASN A 145 -7.00 6.46 15.97
C ASN A 145 -7.09 5.81 17.36
N LYS A 146 -8.16 5.05 17.63
CA LYS A 146 -8.30 4.31 18.89
C LYS A 146 -7.12 3.38 19.14
N TRP A 147 -6.78 2.52 18.17
CA TRP A 147 -5.72 1.53 18.35
C TRP A 147 -4.32 2.14 18.37
N LEU A 148 -4.09 3.23 17.64
CA LEU A 148 -2.84 3.98 17.75
C LEU A 148 -2.68 4.60 19.14
N LEU A 149 -3.73 5.22 19.68
CA LEU A 149 -3.69 5.80 21.02
C LEU A 149 -3.48 4.74 22.10
N GLU A 150 -4.21 3.60 22.03
CA GLU A 150 -4.03 2.46 22.95
C GLU A 150 -2.61 1.86 22.88
N PHE A 151 -1.95 1.92 21.72
CA PHE A 151 -0.61 1.37 21.54
C PHE A 151 0.50 2.31 22.02
N LEU A 152 0.28 3.63 21.96
CA LEU A 152 1.29 4.65 22.27
C LEU A 152 1.20 5.18 23.71
N SER A 153 0.09 4.92 24.43
CA SER A 153 -0.11 5.27 25.83
C SER A 153 0.56 4.28 26.79
#